data_AF-A0A6B3G5F5-F1
#
_entry.id   AF-A0A6B3G5F5-F1
#
_cell.length_a   1.000
_cell.length_b   1.000
_cell.length_c   1.000
_cell.angle_alpha   90.00
_cell.angle_beta   90.00
_cell.angle_gamma   90.00
#
_symmetry.space_group_name_H-M   'P 1'
#
loop_
_entity.id
_entity.type
_entity.pdbx_description
1 polymer ?
#
loop_
_entity_poly.entity_id
_entity_poly.type
_entity_poly.pdbx_seq_one_letter_code
_entity_poly.pdbx_strand_id
1 'polypeptide(L)'
;PSPGSVYPTLQLLEDEGLIVSASEGGKKLFTLTESGRSEAETGPEAPWEEAGRGVDWEGVNEIRQAGFGLMEAFGQVWKTGSADQRQKALTVINDARKKLYLILADEH
;
A
#
# COMPACT_ATOMS: atom_id res chain seq x y z
N PRO A 1 5.94 -3.05 -2.93
CA PRO A 1 7.23 -2.69 -3.56
C PRO A 1 7.45 -1.17 -3.53
N SER A 2 8.64 -0.69 -3.13
CA SER A 2 8.97 0.73 -3.18
C SER A 2 9.66 1.08 -4.51
N PRO A 3 9.62 2.33 -5.00
CA PRO A 3 10.32 2.71 -6.23
C PRO A 3 11.82 2.37 -6.22
N GLY A 4 12.46 2.36 -5.04
CA GLY A 4 13.86 2.00 -4.88
C GLY A 4 14.17 0.52 -5.09
N SER A 5 13.18 -0.38 -5.00
CA SER A 5 13.38 -1.82 -5.20
C SER A 5 13.01 -2.30 -6.61
N VAL A 6 12.23 -1.53 -7.37
CA VAL A 6 11.72 -1.99 -8.69
C VAL A 6 12.82 -2.00 -9.76
N TYR A 7 13.55 -0.90 -9.93
CA TYR A 7 14.58 -0.80 -10.97
C TYR A 7 15.77 -1.74 -10.79
N PRO A 8 16.31 -1.94 -9.56
CA PRO A 8 17.36 -2.93 -9.34
C PRO A 8 16.94 -4.35 -9.72
N THR A 9 15.71 -4.75 -9.40
CA THR A 9 15.19 -6.07 -9.78
C THR A 9 15.01 -6.19 -11.30
N LEU A 10 14.51 -5.16 -11.98
CA LEU A 10 14.39 -5.16 -13.43
C LEU A 10 15.75 -5.25 -14.13
N GLN A 11 16.79 -4.58 -13.59
CA GLN A 11 18.14 -4.69 -14.12
C GLN A 11 18.68 -6.11 -13.97
N LEU A 12 18.51 -6.72 -12.79
CA LEU A 12 18.93 -8.12 -12.55
C LEU A 12 18.28 -9.09 -13.55
N LEU A 13 16.97 -8.96 -13.77
CA LEU A 13 16.25 -9.83 -14.72
C LEU A 13 16.66 -9.60 -16.18
N GLU A 14 17.08 -8.38 -16.52
CA GLU A 14 17.63 -8.05 -17.85
C GLU A 14 19.04 -8.64 -18.01
N ASP A 15 19.88 -8.56 -16.97
CA ASP A 15 21.22 -9.16 -16.93
C ASP A 15 21.17 -10.70 -16.99
N GLU A 16 20.15 -11.33 -16.39
CA GLU A 16 19.86 -12.76 -16.49
C GLU A 16 19.21 -13.16 -17.84
N GLY A 17 18.85 -12.20 -18.69
CA GLY A 17 18.23 -12.43 -19.99
C GLY A 17 16.77 -12.89 -19.93
N LEU A 18 16.11 -12.75 -18.79
CA LEU A 18 14.70 -13.14 -18.58
C LEU A 18 13.73 -12.08 -19.09
N ILE A 19 14.14 -10.81 -19.12
CA ILE A 19 13.37 -9.72 -19.71
C ILE A 19 14.21 -8.91 -20.70
N VAL A 20 13.53 -8.19 -21.58
CA VAL A 20 14.12 -7.12 -22.40
C VAL A 20 13.36 -5.82 -22.19
N SER A 21 14.08 -4.70 -22.29
CA SER A 21 13.48 -3.38 -22.25
C SER A 21 13.45 -2.67 -23.60
N ALA A 22 12.37 -1.92 -23.86
CA ALA A 22 12.22 -1.05 -25.01
C ALA A 22 11.78 0.34 -24.56
N SER A 23 12.28 1.38 -25.24
CA SER A 23 11.83 2.76 -24.99
C SER A 23 10.74 3.12 -25.98
N GLU A 24 9.53 3.39 -25.49
CA GLU A 24 8.40 3.82 -26.29
C GLU A 24 7.77 5.06 -25.65
N GLY A 25 7.66 6.17 -26.40
CA GLY A 25 7.02 7.40 -25.91
C GLY A 25 7.62 7.99 -24.63
N GLY A 26 8.92 7.80 -24.40
CA GLY A 26 9.61 8.26 -23.18
C GLY A 26 9.41 7.38 -21.95
N LYS A 27 8.82 6.18 -22.10
CA LYS A 27 8.68 5.18 -21.04
C LYS A 27 9.47 3.93 -21.39
N LYS A 28 10.03 3.28 -20.36
CA LYS A 28 10.70 1.98 -20.50
C LYS A 28 9.65 0.88 -20.30
N LEU A 29 9.34 0.14 -21.36
CA LEU A 29 8.52 -1.06 -21.35
C LEU A 29 9.41 -2.28 -21.17
N PHE A 30 8.96 -3.25 -20.39
CA PHE A 30 9.68 -4.50 -20.14
C PHE A 30 8.81 -5.68 -20.55
N THR A 31 9.41 -6.64 -21.26
CA THR A 31 8.72 -7.81 -21.78
C THR A 31 9.55 -9.05 -21.48
N LEU A 32 8.89 -10.17 -21.12
CA LEU A 32 9.55 -11.46 -20.96
C LEU A 32 10.18 -11.92 -22.28
N THR A 33 11.40 -12.45 -22.19
CA THR A 33 11.99 -13.25 -23.27
C THR A 33 11.37 -14.63 -23.30
N GLU A 34 11.73 -15.45 -24.29
CA GLU A 34 11.31 -16.84 -24.31
C GLU A 34 11.82 -17.61 -23.09
N SER A 35 13.07 -17.35 -22.67
CA SER A 35 13.63 -17.90 -21.44
C SER A 35 12.86 -17.42 -20.21
N GLY A 36 12.49 -16.13 -20.16
CA GLY A 36 11.69 -15.58 -19.08
C GLY A 36 10.30 -16.20 -18.98
N ARG A 37 9.65 -16.52 -20.11
CA ARG A 37 8.37 -17.24 -20.11
C ARG A 37 8.52 -18.65 -19.57
N SER A 38 9.51 -19.40 -20.05
CA SER A 38 9.78 -20.75 -19.55
C SER A 38 10.10 -20.75 -18.05
N GLU A 39 10.87 -19.77 -17.56
CA GLU A 39 11.18 -19.63 -16.14
C GLU A 39 9.92 -19.33 -15.32
N ALA A 40 9.07 -18.42 -15.81
CA ALA A 40 7.81 -18.07 -15.13
C ALA A 40 6.85 -19.27 -15.00
N GLU A 41 6.88 -20.22 -15.94
CA GLU A 41 6.10 -21.46 -15.88
C GLU A 41 6.61 -22.45 -14.82
N THR A 42 7.85 -22.32 -14.34
CA THR A 42 8.39 -23.19 -13.28
C THR A 42 7.97 -22.77 -11.88
N GLY A 43 7.62 -21.49 -11.71
CA GLY A 43 7.16 -20.93 -10.45
C GLY A 43 5.68 -21.20 -10.19
N PRO A 44 5.20 -21.03 -8.94
CA PRO A 44 3.77 -21.02 -8.67
C PRO A 44 3.09 -19.87 -9.44
N GLU A 45 1.82 -20.01 -9.78
CA GLU A 45 1.06 -18.99 -10.54
C GLU A 45 0.93 -17.67 -9.76
N ALA A 46 0.97 -17.72 -8.42
CA ALA A 46 0.80 -16.58 -7.53
C ALA A 46 1.78 -16.60 -6.34
N PRO A 47 3.10 -16.43 -6.55
CA PRO A 47 4.11 -16.47 -5.48
C PRO A 47 3.89 -15.40 -4.40
N TRP A 48 3.19 -14.31 -4.73
CA TRP A 48 2.82 -13.27 -3.77
C TRP A 48 1.78 -13.73 -2.75
N GLU A 49 0.98 -14.76 -3.03
CA GLU A 49 0.06 -15.35 -2.04
C GLU A 49 0.86 -16.04 -0.94
N GLU A 50 1.95 -16.73 -1.29
CA GLU A 50 2.86 -17.31 -0.31
C GLU A 50 3.65 -16.24 0.46
N ALA A 51 4.09 -15.18 -0.22
CA ALA A 51 4.78 -14.05 0.42
C ALA A 51 3.87 -13.28 1.40
N GLY A 52 2.56 -13.32 1.19
CA GLY A 52 1.54 -12.75 2.08
C GLY A 52 1.01 -13.70 3.13
N ARG A 53 1.46 -14.97 3.17
CA ARG A 53 0.98 -15.94 4.18
C ARG A 53 1.35 -15.47 5.59
N GLY A 54 0.35 -15.47 6.47
CA GLY A 54 0.49 -15.03 7.86
C GLY A 54 0.27 -13.53 8.06
N VAL A 55 0.09 -12.74 6.99
CA VAL A 55 -0.43 -11.38 7.09
C VAL A 55 -1.96 -11.45 7.20
N ASP A 56 -2.51 -10.88 8.27
CA ASP A 56 -3.96 -10.70 8.41
C ASP A 56 -4.43 -9.57 7.49
N TRP A 57 -4.64 -9.91 6.22
CA TRP A 57 -5.11 -8.96 5.21
C TRP A 57 -6.50 -8.43 5.51
N GLU A 58 -7.34 -9.20 6.18
CA GLU A 58 -8.68 -8.78 6.61
C GLU A 58 -8.55 -7.66 7.66
N GLY A 59 -7.79 -7.89 8.74
CA GLY A 59 -7.51 -6.88 9.75
C GLY A 59 -6.83 -5.63 9.20
N VAL A 60 -5.88 -5.77 8.27
CA VAL A 60 -5.27 -4.62 7.59
C VAL A 60 -6.31 -3.81 6.80
N ASN A 61 -7.23 -4.48 6.11
CA ASN A 61 -8.28 -3.81 5.36
C ASN A 61 -9.30 -3.13 6.28
N GLU A 62 -9.66 -3.75 7.40
CA GLU A 62 -10.56 -3.18 8.41
C GLU A 62 -9.97 -1.90 9.00
N ILE A 63 -8.69 -1.91 9.40
CA ILE A 63 -7.99 -0.73 9.92
C ILE A 63 -7.98 0.38 8.86
N ARG A 64 -7.68 0.04 7.61
CA ARG A 64 -7.68 0.99 6.49
C ARG A 64 -9.07 1.60 6.29
N GLN A 65 -10.12 0.80 6.27
CA GLN A 65 -11.50 1.27 6.12
C GLN A 65 -11.92 2.19 7.27
N ALA A 66 -11.59 1.83 8.51
CA ALA A 66 -11.86 2.66 9.68
C ALA A 66 -11.15 4.02 9.59
N GLY A 67 -9.88 4.03 9.17
CA GLY A 67 -9.12 5.26 8.96
C GLY A 67 -9.73 6.17 7.89
N PHE A 68 -10.14 5.60 6.74
CA PHE A 68 -10.82 6.36 5.69
C PHE A 68 -12.18 6.89 6.14
N GLY A 69 -12.99 6.07 6.81
CA GLY A 69 -14.31 6.48 7.32
C GLY A 69 -14.20 7.63 8.32
N LEU A 70 -13.17 7.63 9.19
CA LEU A 70 -12.91 8.74 10.10
C LEU A 70 -12.59 10.04 9.34
N MET A 71 -11.73 9.96 8.33
CA MET A 71 -11.36 11.11 7.50
C MET A 71 -12.55 11.67 6.71
N GLU A 72 -13.38 10.79 6.16
CA GLU A 72 -14.60 11.16 5.44
C GLU A 72 -15.61 11.87 6.36
N ALA A 73 -15.91 11.28 7.52
CA ALA A 73 -16.82 11.86 8.50
C ALA A 73 -16.33 13.23 8.99
N PHE A 74 -15.02 13.36 9.28
CA PHE A 74 -14.43 14.64 9.65
C PHE A 74 -14.55 15.68 8.52
N GLY A 75 -14.25 15.28 7.28
CA GLY A 75 -14.41 16.13 6.10
C GLY A 75 -15.85 16.60 5.89
N GLN A 76 -16.83 15.73 6.12
CA GLN A 76 -18.25 16.08 6.06
C GLN A 76 -18.60 17.16 7.10
N VAL A 77 -18.21 16.98 8.36
CA VAL A 77 -18.45 17.99 9.41
C VAL A 77 -17.78 19.31 9.08
N TRP A 78 -16.56 19.28 8.52
CA TRP A 78 -15.87 20.50 8.11
C TRP A 78 -16.60 21.24 6.98
N LYS A 79 -17.08 20.50 5.97
CA LYS A 79 -17.75 21.06 4.80
C LYS A 79 -19.14 21.60 5.11
N THR A 80 -19.95 20.87 5.88
CA THR A 80 -21.39 21.18 6.06
C THR A 80 -21.80 21.49 7.49
N GLY A 81 -20.93 21.29 8.47
CA GLY A 81 -21.26 21.48 9.88
C GLY A 81 -21.26 22.93 10.34
N SER A 82 -22.05 23.22 11.38
CA SER A 82 -22.05 24.49 12.10
C SER A 82 -20.76 24.72 12.88
N ALA A 83 -20.54 25.95 13.39
CA ALA A 83 -19.40 26.26 14.24
C ALA A 83 -19.30 25.33 15.46
N ASP A 84 -20.43 25.07 16.13
CA ASP A 84 -20.49 24.17 17.28
C ASP A 84 -20.16 22.71 16.90
N GLN A 85 -20.64 22.24 15.75
CA GLN A 85 -20.35 20.89 15.27
C GLN A 85 -18.86 20.72 14.92
N ARG A 86 -18.25 21.74 14.31
CA ARG A 86 -16.81 21.75 14.02
C ARG A 86 -15.98 21.74 15.30
N GLN A 87 -16.37 22.50 16.31
CA GLN A 87 -15.69 22.50 17.60
C GLN A 87 -15.78 21.13 18.29
N LYS A 88 -16.95 20.49 18.27
CA LYS A 88 -17.15 19.13 18.81
C LYS A 88 -16.30 18.10 18.06
N ALA A 89 -16.25 18.17 16.72
CA ALA A 89 -15.42 17.28 15.92
C ALA A 89 -13.92 17.44 16.24
N LEU A 90 -13.44 18.67 16.44
CA LEU A 90 -12.06 18.92 16.85
C LEU A 90 -11.73 18.23 18.19
N THR A 91 -12.64 18.31 19.17
CA THR A 91 -12.48 17.61 20.45
C THR A 91 -12.35 16.09 20.23
N VAL A 92 -13.25 15.50 19.43
CA VAL A 92 -13.23 14.05 19.14
C VAL A 92 -11.91 13.62 18.49
N ILE A 93 -11.40 14.38 17.50
CA ILE A 93 -10.14 14.06 16.84
C ILE A 93 -8.96 14.16 17.80
N ASN A 94 -8.94 15.17 18.68
CA ASN A 94 -7.90 15.31 19.68
C ASN A 94 -7.89 14.15 20.68
N ASP A 95 -9.07 13.71 21.12
CA ASP A 95 -9.21 12.56 22.01
C ASP A 95 -8.78 11.25 21.33
N ALA A 96 -9.17 11.05 20.07
CA ALA A 96 -8.74 9.89 19.29
C ALA A 96 -7.22 9.85 19.14
N ARG A 97 -6.60 10.98 18.77
CA ARG A 97 -5.14 11.12 18.69
C ARG A 97 -4.45 10.79 20.01
N LYS A 98 -4.97 11.29 21.13
CA LYS A 98 -4.43 10.97 22.46
C LYS A 98 -4.51 9.48 22.76
N LYS A 99 -5.65 8.83 22.47
CA LYS A 99 -5.83 7.38 22.66
C LYS A 99 -4.87 6.56 21.82
N LEU A 100 -4.62 6.95 20.56
CA LEU A 100 -3.64 6.28 19.70
C LEU A 100 -2.22 6.37 20.26
N TYR A 101 -1.82 7.53 20.81
CA TYR A 101 -0.52 7.65 21.49
C TYR A 101 -0.43 6.83 22.78
N LEU A 102 -1.53 6.69 23.52
CA LEU A 102 -1.55 5.84 24.71
C LEU A 102 -1.33 4.37 24.37
N ILE A 103 -1.85 3.88 23.24
CA ILE A 103 -1.57 2.52 22.76
C ILE A 103 -0.05 2.30 22.58
N LEU A 104 0.66 3.28 22.01
CA LEU A 104 2.12 3.22 21.85
C LEU A 104 2.86 3.33 23.19
N ALA A 105 2.25 3.96 24.20
CA ALA A 105 2.84 4.14 25.52
C ALA A 105 2.58 2.96 26.47
N ASP A 106 1.51 2.19 26.23
CA ASP A 106 1.11 1.01 27.00
C ASP A 106 1.93 -0.25 26.64
N GLU A 107 2.86 -0.18 25.67
CA GLU A 107 3.81 -1.27 25.33
C GLU A 107 5.05 -1.35 26.26
N HIS A 108 4.88 -1.10 27.57
CA HIS A 108 5.95 -1.16 28.56
C HIS A 108 5.64 -2.06 29.76
#